data_AF-A0A3D2Z3E2-F1
#
_entry.id   AF-A0A3D2Z3E2-F1
#
_cell.length_a   1.000
_cell.length_b   1.000
_cell.length_c   1.000
_cell.angle_alpha   90.00
_cell.angle_beta   90.00
_cell.angle_gamma   90.00
#
_symmetry.space_group_name_H-M   'P 1'
#
loop_
_entity.id
_entity.type
_entity.pdbx_description
1 polymer ?
#
loop_
_entity_poly.entity_id
_entity_poly.type
_entity_poly.pdbx_seq_one_letter_code
_entity_poly.pdbx_strand_id
1 'polypeptide(L)'
;MPYDGTTSDMWQHDNIEIMFDGDHTGGQFDGFSVEAFGEDGAKRAWDAQAQMYVAIAASPTGQLVYNLGAADPWVSRPPWAEVTGVQTDTSPHYSLIEGAITPWDDLDWHGPGESRASLLEAGRIIGLEISVVDIDEEPGVFQGYHSLWGQRDLWQQADNFVDAILLCATCDLPAEPTAVASNSWARIKASLQP
;
A
#
# COMPACT_ATOMS: atom_id res chain seq x y z
N MET A 1 -2.27 -21.98 -5.50
CA MET A 1 -3.55 -22.36 -4.84
C MET A 1 -4.42 -21.10 -4.69
N PRO A 2 -5.75 -21.16 -4.85
CA PRO A 2 -6.59 -19.97 -4.68
C PRO A 2 -6.55 -19.49 -3.23
N TYR A 3 -6.55 -18.17 -3.03
CA TYR A 3 -6.62 -17.53 -1.72
C TYR A 3 -7.91 -17.91 -0.98
N ASP A 4 -7.80 -18.30 0.29
CA ASP A 4 -8.91 -18.83 1.10
C ASP A 4 -9.58 -17.79 2.01
N GLY A 5 -9.06 -16.57 2.06
CA GLY A 5 -9.58 -15.50 2.91
C GLY A 5 -8.82 -15.28 4.23
N THR A 6 -7.76 -16.04 4.50
CA THR A 6 -6.95 -15.91 5.71
C THR A 6 -6.08 -14.64 5.66
N THR A 7 -6.18 -13.77 6.66
CA THR A 7 -5.43 -12.49 6.68
C THR A 7 -3.91 -12.71 6.74
N SER A 8 -3.42 -13.72 7.45
CA SER A 8 -1.96 -13.90 7.62
C SER A 8 -1.21 -14.30 6.36
N ASP A 9 -1.90 -14.80 5.33
CA ASP A 9 -1.26 -15.43 4.17
C ASP A 9 -1.58 -14.72 2.84
N MET A 10 -2.36 -13.63 2.85
CA MET A 10 -2.77 -12.97 1.59
C MET A 10 -1.60 -12.46 0.74
N TRP A 11 -0.51 -12.04 1.39
CA TRP A 11 0.71 -11.56 0.74
C TRP A 11 1.41 -12.67 -0.06
N GLN A 12 1.00 -13.93 0.13
CA GLN A 12 1.49 -15.11 -0.58
C GLN A 12 0.70 -15.40 -1.86
N HIS A 13 -0.25 -14.54 -2.26
CA HIS A 13 -1.06 -14.67 -3.48
C HIS A 13 -0.97 -13.42 -4.36
N ASP A 14 -1.52 -13.44 -5.57
CA ASP A 14 -1.61 -12.26 -6.43
C ASP A 14 -2.24 -11.08 -5.70
N ASN A 15 -1.49 -9.99 -5.58
CA ASN A 15 -1.93 -8.85 -4.80
C ASN A 15 -1.26 -7.54 -5.25
N ILE A 16 -1.81 -6.44 -4.76
CA ILE A 16 -1.20 -5.13 -4.81
C ILE A 16 -0.83 -4.73 -3.38
N GLU A 17 0.44 -4.48 -3.13
CA GLU A 17 0.90 -3.94 -1.86
C GLU A 17 0.94 -2.41 -1.99
N ILE A 18 0.39 -1.72 -1.00
CA ILE A 18 0.37 -0.26 -0.93
C ILE A 18 0.98 0.12 0.41
N MET A 19 2.09 0.85 0.39
CA MET A 19 2.74 1.30 1.61
C MET A 19 2.77 2.83 1.69
N PHE A 20 2.61 3.32 2.92
CA PHE A 20 2.59 4.75 3.22
C PHE A 20 3.50 5.07 4.40
N ASP A 21 4.24 6.16 4.28
CA ASP A 21 4.92 6.87 5.37
C ASP A 21 4.49 8.34 5.27
N GLY A 22 3.43 8.69 5.99
CA GLY A 22 2.68 9.93 5.75
C GLY A 22 3.37 11.20 6.23
N ASP A 23 4.27 11.11 7.22
CA ASP A 23 5.12 12.21 7.66
C ASP A 23 6.56 12.13 7.14
N HIS A 24 6.86 11.11 6.31
CA HIS A 24 8.15 10.89 5.65
C HIS A 24 9.29 10.78 6.66
N THR A 25 9.03 10.11 7.78
CA THR A 25 10.02 9.94 8.86
C THR A 25 10.99 8.79 8.59
N GLY A 26 10.63 7.86 7.71
CA GLY A 26 11.43 6.73 7.30
C GLY A 26 11.60 5.65 8.38
N GLY A 27 12.70 4.91 8.27
CA GLY A 27 13.10 3.89 9.22
C GLY A 27 12.35 2.56 9.13
N GLN A 28 12.58 1.70 10.13
CA GLN A 28 11.98 0.38 10.22
C GLN A 28 10.52 0.46 10.65
N PHE A 29 9.60 -0.19 9.94
CA PHE A 29 8.18 -0.22 10.29
C PHE A 29 7.59 -1.65 10.44
N ASP A 30 8.34 -2.68 10.05
CA ASP A 30 8.00 -4.10 10.27
C ASP A 30 9.27 -4.88 10.69
N GLY A 31 9.12 -6.13 11.13
CA GLY A 31 10.22 -7.04 11.46
C GLY A 31 10.82 -6.81 12.85
N PHE A 32 10.11 -6.13 13.74
CA PHE A 32 10.58 -5.86 15.10
C PHE A 32 10.66 -7.15 15.92
N SER A 33 11.83 -7.43 16.50
CA SER A 33 12.03 -8.66 17.28
C SER A 33 11.48 -8.55 18.70
N VAL A 34 10.75 -9.58 19.14
CA VAL A 34 10.27 -9.70 20.53
C VAL A 34 11.43 -9.72 21.54
N GLU A 35 12.59 -10.24 21.16
CA GLU A 35 13.78 -10.23 22.03
C GLU A 35 14.27 -8.81 22.35
N ALA A 36 14.23 -7.89 21.39
CA ALA A 36 14.69 -6.53 21.58
C ALA A 36 13.62 -5.60 22.18
N PHE A 37 12.36 -5.79 21.82
CA PHE A 37 11.27 -4.86 22.17
C PHE A 37 10.28 -5.40 23.21
N GLY A 38 10.31 -6.70 23.51
CA GLY A 38 9.20 -7.39 24.18
C GLY A 38 8.00 -7.57 23.25
N GLU A 39 7.01 -8.36 23.68
CA GLU A 39 5.83 -8.66 22.87
C GLU A 39 5.00 -7.41 22.55
N ASP A 40 4.63 -6.65 23.59
CA ASP A 40 3.84 -5.43 23.42
C ASP A 40 4.62 -4.33 22.68
N GLY A 41 5.94 -4.24 22.91
CA GLY A 41 6.78 -3.25 22.23
C GLY A 41 6.92 -3.54 20.74
N ALA A 42 7.18 -4.79 20.36
CA ALA A 42 7.26 -5.20 18.96
C ALA A 42 5.90 -4.99 18.26
N LYS A 43 4.81 -5.37 18.93
CA LYS A 43 3.45 -5.19 18.42
C LYS A 43 3.08 -3.72 18.25
N ARG A 44 3.53 -2.84 19.16
CA ARG A 44 3.26 -1.39 19.09
C ARG A 44 4.10 -0.68 18.03
N ALA A 45 5.31 -1.16 17.76
CA ALA A 45 6.19 -0.58 16.75
C ALA A 45 5.78 -0.98 15.33
N TRP A 46 5.22 -2.17 15.15
CA TRP A 46 4.76 -2.66 13.86
C TRP A 46 3.66 -1.77 13.27
N ASP A 47 3.91 -1.29 12.05
CA ASP A 47 3.06 -0.41 11.25
C ASP A 47 2.77 0.97 11.86
N ALA A 48 3.49 1.36 12.94
CA ALA A 48 3.19 2.57 13.67
C ALA A 48 3.44 3.84 12.85
N GLN A 49 4.66 4.05 12.37
CA GLN A 49 5.03 5.29 11.66
C GLN A 49 4.85 5.19 10.13
N ALA A 50 4.82 3.97 9.60
CA ALA A 50 4.57 3.67 8.20
C ALA A 50 3.78 2.36 8.15
N GLN A 51 2.91 2.18 7.15
CA GLN A 51 1.99 1.05 7.09
C GLN A 51 2.12 0.31 5.77
N MET A 52 1.93 -1.01 5.81
CA MET A 52 1.68 -1.83 4.63
C MET A 52 0.23 -2.32 4.58
N TYR A 53 -0.42 -2.07 3.45
CA TYR A 53 -1.72 -2.62 3.12
C TYR A 53 -1.60 -3.57 1.92
N VAL A 54 -2.27 -4.70 1.98
CA VAL A 54 -2.37 -5.65 0.87
C VAL A 54 -3.79 -5.63 0.34
N ALA A 55 -3.92 -5.33 -0.95
CA ALA A 55 -5.18 -5.29 -1.67
C ALA A 55 -5.27 -6.43 -2.68
N ILE A 56 -6.43 -7.09 -2.71
CA ILE A 56 -6.73 -8.19 -3.62
C ILE A 56 -8.01 -7.89 -4.38
N ALA A 57 -8.01 -8.11 -5.69
CA ALA A 57 -9.13 -7.71 -6.55
C ALA A 57 -10.38 -8.57 -6.34
N ALA A 58 -10.21 -9.80 -5.86
CA ALA A 58 -11.29 -10.69 -5.48
C ALA A 58 -10.88 -11.50 -4.25
N SER A 59 -11.71 -11.43 -3.21
CA SER A 59 -11.54 -12.17 -1.95
C SER A 59 -12.78 -13.01 -1.66
N PRO A 60 -12.65 -14.26 -1.21
CA PRO A 60 -13.80 -15.08 -0.83
C PRO A 60 -14.55 -14.52 0.40
N THR A 61 -13.92 -13.66 1.20
CA THR A 61 -14.53 -13.02 2.37
C THR A 61 -15.31 -11.74 2.04
N GLY A 62 -15.12 -11.20 0.83
CA GLY A 62 -15.63 -9.90 0.41
C GLY A 62 -14.81 -8.69 0.91
N GLN A 63 -13.87 -8.88 1.85
CA GLN A 63 -12.91 -7.83 2.23
C GLN A 63 -11.74 -7.84 1.24
N LEU A 64 -11.42 -6.67 0.68
CA LEU A 64 -10.46 -6.55 -0.42
C LEU A 64 -9.16 -5.85 -0.04
N VAL A 65 -9.06 -5.36 1.20
CA VAL A 65 -7.88 -4.68 1.71
C VAL A 65 -7.65 -5.06 3.15
N TYR A 66 -6.39 -5.18 3.52
CA TYR A 66 -5.96 -5.59 4.84
C TYR A 66 -4.67 -4.91 5.19
N ASN A 67 -4.45 -4.68 6.47
CA ASN A 67 -3.21 -4.20 7.03
C ASN A 67 -2.46 -5.42 7.58
N LEU A 68 -1.14 -5.48 7.41
CA LEU A 68 -0.37 -6.62 7.92
C LEU A 68 -0.05 -6.47 9.42
N GLY A 69 -0.08 -5.25 9.96
CA GLY A 69 0.12 -4.97 11.37
C GLY A 69 -1.04 -5.34 12.30
N ALA A 70 -0.82 -5.07 13.58
CA ALA A 70 -1.74 -5.43 14.65
C ALA A 70 -3.08 -4.67 14.65
N ALA A 71 -3.19 -3.60 13.87
CA ALA A 71 -4.37 -2.74 13.78
C ALA A 71 -5.42 -3.23 12.76
N ASP A 72 -5.12 -4.26 11.95
CA ASP A 72 -6.02 -4.80 10.91
C ASP A 72 -7.49 -4.95 11.31
N PRO A 73 -7.84 -5.44 12.52
CA PRO A 73 -9.25 -5.63 12.90
C PRO A 73 -10.12 -4.37 12.81
N TRP A 74 -9.52 -3.18 12.86
CA TRP A 74 -10.24 -1.91 12.76
C TRP A 74 -9.75 -1.02 11.62
N VAL A 75 -8.46 -0.99 11.30
CA VAL A 75 -7.89 -0.03 10.34
C VAL A 75 -8.24 -0.38 8.88
N SER A 76 -8.46 -1.66 8.59
CA SER A 76 -8.80 -2.17 7.25
C SER A 76 -10.30 -2.09 6.95
N ARG A 77 -11.04 -1.24 7.67
CA ARG A 77 -12.50 -1.12 7.58
C ARG A 77 -12.92 0.35 7.46
N PRO A 78 -14.12 0.63 6.92
CA PRO A 78 -14.66 1.98 6.89
C PRO A 78 -14.69 2.62 8.30
N PRO A 79 -14.36 3.91 8.45
CA PRO A 79 -14.04 4.87 7.39
C PRO A 79 -12.54 4.94 7.03
N TRP A 80 -11.72 4.06 7.58
CA TRP A 80 -10.25 4.15 7.51
C TRP A 80 -9.68 3.51 6.24
N ALA A 81 -10.30 2.42 5.80
CA ALA A 81 -10.03 1.80 4.51
C ALA A 81 -11.35 1.36 3.84
N GLU A 82 -11.53 1.78 2.59
CA GLU A 82 -12.65 1.43 1.74
C GLU A 82 -12.13 1.07 0.36
N VAL A 83 -12.17 -0.22 0.01
CA VAL A 83 -11.64 -0.73 -1.26
C VAL A 83 -12.72 -1.54 -1.97
N THR A 84 -12.87 -1.28 -3.26
CA THR A 84 -13.68 -2.04 -4.21
C THR A 84 -12.78 -2.65 -5.28
N GLY A 85 -13.26 -3.71 -5.91
CA GLY A 85 -12.51 -4.40 -6.94
C GLY A 85 -13.42 -5.19 -7.86
N VAL A 86 -12.89 -5.48 -9.04
CA VAL A 86 -13.54 -6.35 -10.03
C VAL A 86 -12.46 -7.19 -10.72
N GLN A 87 -12.81 -8.45 -11.00
CA GLN A 87 -11.98 -9.36 -11.77
C GLN A 87 -12.80 -9.98 -12.90
N THR A 88 -12.21 -10.09 -14.09
CA THR A 88 -12.83 -10.81 -15.21
C THR A 88 -12.57 -12.31 -15.10
N ASP A 89 -13.57 -13.10 -15.48
CA ASP A 89 -13.53 -14.57 -15.48
C ASP A 89 -12.97 -15.18 -16.78
N THR A 90 -12.61 -14.34 -17.75
CA THR A 90 -12.09 -14.74 -19.06
C THR A 90 -10.65 -14.29 -19.26
N SER A 91 -9.86 -15.13 -19.94
CA SER A 91 -8.46 -14.87 -20.27
C SER A 91 -8.33 -13.89 -21.45
N PRO A 92 -7.42 -12.89 -21.41
CA PRO A 92 -6.58 -12.55 -20.25
C PRO A 92 -7.42 -11.98 -19.10
N HIS A 93 -7.11 -12.43 -17.88
CA HIS A 93 -7.80 -11.95 -16.67
C HIS A 93 -7.41 -10.49 -16.42
N TYR A 94 -8.40 -9.64 -16.18
CA TYR A 94 -8.21 -8.26 -15.77
C TYR A 94 -8.71 -8.10 -14.35
N SER A 95 -7.89 -7.44 -13.54
CA SER A 95 -8.20 -7.07 -12.17
C SER A 95 -8.12 -5.55 -12.05
N LEU A 96 -9.13 -4.96 -11.41
CA LEU A 96 -9.14 -3.55 -11.03
C LEU A 96 -9.39 -3.47 -9.53
N ILE A 97 -8.65 -2.58 -8.87
CA ILE A 97 -8.84 -2.20 -7.48
C ILE A 97 -8.94 -0.67 -7.44
N GLU A 98 -9.92 -0.17 -6.71
CA GLU A 98 -10.08 1.26 -6.41
C GLU A 98 -10.40 1.40 -4.93
N GLY A 99 -9.81 2.38 -4.25
CA GLY A 99 -10.16 2.64 -2.87
C GLY A 99 -9.49 3.85 -2.25
N ALA A 100 -9.86 4.07 -0.99
CA ALA A 100 -9.32 5.10 -0.13
C ALA A 100 -8.78 4.46 1.14
N ILE A 101 -7.56 4.83 1.53
CA ILE A 101 -6.89 4.35 2.74
C ILE A 101 -6.38 5.59 3.49
N THR A 102 -6.55 5.60 4.81
CA THR A 102 -6.01 6.63 5.70
C THR A 102 -4.59 6.27 6.12
N PRO A 103 -3.56 7.09 5.78
CA PRO A 103 -2.22 6.95 6.35
C PRO A 103 -2.16 7.47 7.79
N TRP A 104 -1.23 6.93 8.57
CA TRP A 104 -1.04 7.27 9.98
C TRP A 104 0.43 7.58 10.26
N ASP A 105 0.68 8.66 11.01
CA ASP A 105 2.01 8.99 11.53
C ASP A 105 2.31 8.24 12.84
N ASP A 106 1.27 7.70 13.48
CA ASP A 106 1.39 6.85 14.67
C ASP A 106 0.14 5.95 14.77
N LEU A 107 0.17 4.77 14.18
CA LEU A 107 -0.91 3.79 14.24
C LEU A 107 -0.83 2.97 15.52
N ASP A 108 -1.94 2.89 16.25
CA ASP A 108 -2.06 2.07 17.44
C ASP A 108 -3.20 1.05 17.32
N TRP A 109 -2.89 -0.22 17.58
CA TRP A 109 -3.84 -1.32 17.48
C TRP A 109 -5.02 -1.21 18.46
N HIS A 110 -4.93 -0.39 19.52
CA HIS A 110 -6.05 -0.13 20.42
C HIS A 110 -7.18 0.68 19.77
N GLY A 111 -6.92 1.39 18.67
CA GLY A 111 -7.94 2.06 17.88
C GLY A 111 -7.56 3.47 17.42
N PRO A 112 -8.46 4.13 16.67
CA PRO A 112 -8.19 5.44 16.08
C PRO A 112 -8.04 6.56 17.12
N GLY A 113 -8.59 6.39 18.33
CA GLY A 113 -8.45 7.38 19.41
C GLY A 113 -7.05 7.43 20.04
N GLU A 114 -6.28 6.36 19.89
CA GLU A 114 -4.88 6.26 20.33
C GLU A 114 -3.90 6.44 19.15
N SER A 115 -4.42 6.65 17.95
CA SER A 115 -3.64 6.78 16.71
C SER A 115 -3.59 8.24 16.25
N ARG A 116 -2.57 8.59 15.46
CA ARG A 116 -2.43 9.90 14.81
C ARG A 116 -2.47 9.73 13.28
N ALA A 117 -3.57 10.13 12.66
CA ALA A 117 -3.69 10.15 11.21
C ALA A 117 -2.71 11.18 10.61
N SER A 118 -2.13 10.85 9.47
CA SER A 118 -1.21 11.74 8.77
C SER A 118 -1.92 12.99 8.26
N LEU A 119 -1.25 14.14 8.38
CA LEU A 119 -1.75 15.39 7.83
C LEU A 119 -1.36 15.52 6.35
N LEU A 120 -2.27 15.11 5.47
CA LEU A 120 -2.09 15.17 4.01
C LEU A 120 -2.47 16.55 3.47
N GLU A 121 -1.46 17.38 3.21
CA GLU A 121 -1.62 18.75 2.70
C GLU A 121 -0.84 18.94 1.40
N ALA A 122 -1.34 19.80 0.53
CA ALA A 122 -0.67 20.08 -0.72
C ALA A 122 0.74 20.68 -0.50
N GLY A 123 1.70 20.21 -1.30
CA GLY A 123 3.11 20.56 -1.19
C GLY A 123 3.92 19.70 -0.21
N ARG A 124 3.28 18.86 0.62
CA ARG A 124 4.00 17.89 1.45
C ARG A 124 4.56 16.74 0.62
N ILE A 125 5.70 16.22 1.08
CA ILE A 125 6.27 14.97 0.61
C ILE A 125 5.84 13.88 1.58
N ILE A 126 5.43 12.73 1.04
CA ILE A 126 5.18 11.50 1.79
C ILE A 126 6.06 10.39 1.19
N GLY A 127 6.33 9.36 1.99
CA GLY A 127 6.83 8.10 1.46
C GLY A 127 5.66 7.30 0.89
N LEU A 128 5.76 6.89 -0.36
CA LEU A 128 4.77 6.06 -1.03
C LEU A 128 5.45 4.87 -1.69
N GLU A 129 4.83 3.71 -1.63
CA GLU A 129 5.23 2.57 -2.45
C GLU A 129 3.99 1.82 -2.92
N ILE A 130 4.05 1.31 -4.15
CA ILE A 130 3.02 0.45 -4.72
C ILE A 130 3.73 -0.69 -5.43
N SER A 131 3.50 -1.91 -4.96
CA SER A 131 4.00 -3.11 -5.60
C SER A 131 2.84 -3.93 -6.20
N VAL A 132 3.11 -4.58 -7.32
CA VAL A 132 2.25 -5.60 -7.93
C VAL A 132 2.98 -6.92 -7.84
N VAL A 133 2.37 -7.87 -7.13
CA VAL A 133 2.93 -9.18 -6.83
C VAL A 133 2.16 -10.24 -7.63
N ASP A 134 2.91 -11.06 -8.36
CA ASP A 134 2.41 -12.11 -9.27
C ASP A 134 2.92 -13.48 -8.84
N ILE A 135 2.00 -14.38 -8.48
CA ILE A 135 2.24 -15.70 -7.85
C ILE A 135 1.28 -16.75 -8.42
N ASP A 136 1.71 -17.52 -9.42
CA ASP A 136 0.91 -18.63 -9.98
C ASP A 136 1.21 -20.00 -9.35
N GLU A 137 2.49 -20.33 -9.12
CA GLU A 137 2.93 -21.72 -8.86
C GLU A 137 2.81 -22.12 -7.38
N GLU A 138 3.53 -21.43 -6.50
CA GLU A 138 3.64 -21.76 -5.08
C GLU A 138 3.41 -20.52 -4.20
N PRO A 139 2.65 -20.61 -3.09
CA PRO A 139 2.42 -19.46 -2.22
C PRO A 139 3.72 -18.79 -1.77
N GLY A 140 3.79 -17.47 -1.92
CA GLY A 140 4.95 -16.66 -1.55
C GLY A 140 6.14 -16.74 -2.51
N VAL A 141 6.03 -17.50 -3.61
CA VAL A 141 7.08 -17.58 -4.64
C VAL A 141 6.75 -16.63 -5.77
N PHE A 142 7.37 -15.45 -5.75
CA PHE A 142 7.12 -14.39 -6.72
C PHE A 142 7.64 -14.78 -8.12
N GLN A 143 6.73 -14.78 -9.10
CA GLN A 143 7.06 -14.88 -10.52
C GLN A 143 7.27 -13.50 -11.14
N GLY A 144 6.47 -12.53 -10.70
CA GLY A 144 6.62 -11.12 -11.01
C GLY A 144 6.57 -10.29 -9.72
N TYR A 145 7.40 -9.24 -9.69
CA TYR A 145 7.36 -8.22 -8.65
C TYR A 145 7.68 -6.87 -9.29
N HIS A 146 6.70 -5.99 -9.32
CA HIS A 146 6.81 -4.67 -9.95
C HIS A 146 6.49 -3.59 -8.93
N SER A 147 7.50 -2.84 -8.49
CA SER A 147 7.36 -1.75 -7.53
C SER A 147 7.61 -0.38 -8.19
N LEU A 148 7.10 0.69 -7.57
CA LEU A 148 7.40 2.07 -7.98
C LEU A 148 8.90 2.37 -7.84
N TRP A 149 9.51 1.96 -6.71
CA TRP A 149 10.93 2.15 -6.48
C TRP A 149 11.82 1.28 -7.38
N GLY A 150 11.34 0.10 -7.79
CA GLY A 150 12.08 -0.85 -8.63
C GLY A 150 13.12 -1.69 -7.88
N GLN A 151 13.15 -1.64 -6.55
CA GLN A 151 13.89 -2.60 -5.71
C GLN A 151 12.95 -3.59 -5.01
N ARG A 152 13.55 -4.60 -4.39
CA ARG A 152 12.90 -5.60 -3.54
C ARG A 152 13.08 -5.21 -2.07
N ASP A 153 12.45 -5.95 -1.17
CA ASP A 153 12.59 -5.81 0.30
C ASP A 153 12.04 -4.48 0.87
N LEU A 154 10.91 -4.02 0.33
CA LEU A 154 10.21 -2.80 0.75
C LEU A 154 9.39 -2.98 2.04
N TRP A 155 9.22 -4.22 2.49
CA TRP A 155 8.30 -4.60 3.56
C TRP A 155 8.77 -4.26 4.97
N GLN A 156 10.04 -3.84 5.17
CA GLN A 156 10.56 -3.49 6.51
C GLN A 156 10.95 -2.03 6.66
N GLN A 157 11.41 -1.37 5.59
CA GLN A 157 12.12 -0.10 5.66
C GLN A 157 11.41 0.96 4.82
N ALA A 158 10.80 1.93 5.49
CA ALA A 158 10.14 3.07 4.85
C ALA A 158 11.14 4.01 4.16
N ASP A 159 12.43 3.96 4.54
CA ASP A 159 13.52 4.66 3.83
C ASP A 159 13.62 4.29 2.34
N ASN A 160 13.04 3.15 1.95
CA ASN A 160 13.06 2.66 0.57
C ASN A 160 11.82 3.09 -0.24
N PHE A 161 10.88 3.81 0.35
CA PHE A 161 9.71 4.32 -0.38
C PHE A 161 10.10 5.47 -1.30
N VAL A 162 9.36 5.67 -2.40
CA VAL A 162 9.58 6.84 -3.25
C VAL A 162 9.05 8.11 -2.56
N ASP A 163 9.73 9.22 -2.79
CA ASP A 163 9.22 10.55 -2.44
C ASP A 163 8.04 10.90 -3.35
N ALA A 164 6.85 11.00 -2.78
CA ALA A 164 5.65 11.46 -3.47
C ALA A 164 5.25 12.84 -2.97
N ILE A 165 5.18 13.83 -3.89
CA ILE A 165 4.65 15.15 -3.56
C ILE A 165 3.13 15.18 -3.71
N LEU A 166 2.44 15.59 -2.65
CA LEU A 166 1.00 15.80 -2.68
C LEU A 166 0.67 17.06 -3.48
N LEU A 167 0.12 16.87 -4.66
CA LEU A 167 -0.34 17.97 -5.50
C LEU A 167 -1.77 18.35 -5.14
N CYS A 168 -2.02 19.65 -5.19
CA CYS A 168 -3.37 20.17 -5.07
C CYS A 168 -4.10 20.01 -6.40
N ALA A 169 -5.22 19.30 -6.41
CA ALA A 169 -6.01 19.15 -7.62
C ALA A 169 -6.68 20.45 -8.08
N THR A 170 -6.88 21.41 -7.17
CA THR A 170 -7.73 22.60 -7.41
C THR A 170 -7.10 23.94 -7.05
N CYS A 171 -5.85 23.98 -6.57
CA CYS A 171 -5.18 25.22 -6.23
C CYS A 171 -3.98 25.50 -7.14
N ASP A 172 -3.69 26.79 -7.31
CA ASP A 172 -2.60 27.33 -8.12
C ASP A 172 -1.24 27.16 -7.43
N LEU A 173 -0.91 25.94 -6.99
CA LEU A 173 0.47 25.62 -6.71
C LEU A 173 1.20 25.57 -8.05
N PRO A 174 2.36 26.23 -8.20
CA PRO A 174 3.17 26.03 -9.40
C PRO A 174 3.47 24.54 -9.49
N ALA A 175 2.94 23.89 -10.52
CA ALA A 175 3.34 22.53 -10.83
C ALA A 175 4.85 22.59 -11.09
N GLU A 176 5.64 22.15 -10.12
CA GLU A 176 7.05 21.85 -10.36
C GLU A 176 7.07 20.94 -11.60
N PRO A 177 7.81 21.32 -12.66
CA PRO A 177 7.80 20.56 -13.89
C PRO A 177 8.19 19.12 -13.56
N THR A 178 7.30 18.18 -13.88
CA THR A 178 7.56 16.77 -13.64
C THR A 178 8.86 16.39 -14.36
N ALA A 179 9.66 15.49 -13.78
CA ALA A 179 10.86 14.95 -14.44
C ALA A 179 10.54 14.29 -15.80
N VAL A 180 9.26 13.97 -15.99
CA VAL A 180 8.64 13.56 -17.23
C VAL A 180 8.44 14.78 -18.13
N ALA A 181 9.27 14.92 -19.16
CA ALA A 181 9.01 15.88 -20.22
C ALA A 181 7.56 15.75 -20.73
N SER A 182 6.90 16.87 -21.01
CA SER A 182 5.48 16.96 -21.38
C SER A 182 5.04 16.12 -22.60
N ASN A 183 5.99 15.40 -23.22
CA ASN A 183 5.81 14.57 -24.39
C ASN A 183 5.89 13.05 -24.17
N SER A 184 6.12 12.53 -22.94
CA SER A 184 6.51 11.10 -22.79
C SER A 184 5.48 10.12 -22.21
N TRP A 185 4.45 10.53 -21.45
CA TRP A 185 3.50 9.55 -20.86
C TRP A 185 2.14 9.43 -21.56
N ALA A 186 1.55 10.53 -22.04
CA ALA A 186 0.19 10.50 -22.59
C ALA A 186 0.06 9.88 -24.01
N ARG A 187 1.17 9.50 -24.67
CA ARG A 187 1.10 8.90 -26.02
C ARG A 187 0.83 7.40 -26.04
N ILE A 188 1.12 6.67 -24.97
CA ILE A 188 0.81 5.22 -24.91
C ILE A 188 -0.71 5.00 -24.93
N LYS A 189 -1.51 5.94 -24.39
CA LYS A 189 -2.98 5.91 -24.48
C LYS A 189 -3.55 6.61 -25.73
N ALA A 190 -2.75 7.34 -26.51
CA ALA A 190 -3.22 8.10 -27.68
C ALA A 190 -3.02 7.38 -29.03
N SER A 191 -2.25 6.29 -29.08
CA SER A 191 -2.01 5.53 -30.32
C SER A 191 -3.04 4.43 -30.61
N LEU A 192 -4.15 4.38 -29.87
CA LEU A 192 -5.30 3.52 -30.17
C LEU A 192 -6.50 4.39 -30.56
N GLN A 193 -6.43 4.96 -31.76
CA GLN A 193 -7.62 5.29 -32.54
C GLN A 193 -7.66 4.32 -33.74
N PRO A 194 -8.87 3.89 -34.17
CA PRO A 194 -9.05 2.82 -35.17
C PRO A 194 -8.42 3.11 -36.54
#